data_AF-R7SUL1-F1
#
_entry.id   AF-R7SUL1-F1
#
_cell.length_a   1.000
_cell.length_b   1.000
_cell.length_c   1.000
_cell.angle_alpha   90.00
_cell.angle_beta   90.00
_cell.angle_gamma   90.00
#
_symmetry.space_group_name_H-M   'P 1'
#
loop_
_entity.id
_entity.type
_entity.pdbx_description
1 polymer ?
#
loop_
_entity_poly.entity_id
_entity_poly.type
_entity_poly.pdbx_seq_one_letter_code
_entity_poly.pdbx_strand_id
1 'polypeptide(L)'
;MFHRKIQKFCEVALRDGFDLCWLDFCCIDKSSSTELAEAINVMYTWYRYSTICYAYLGRDIRGYHPERIKECQWFKRGWTLQELIAPNIVLFLDEDWEVIGSKHSLAPLIEEITSIHRDILTFERLPPQFSVAERMMWASERETTREEDGAYCLMGLFQVNITIAYGEGSNAFIRLQEEILRQSSDQTLFAW
;
A
#
# COMPACT_ATOMS: atom_id res chain seq x y z
N MET A 1 13.23 -8.43 17.79
CA MET A 1 11.93 -8.73 17.15
C MET A 1 11.99 -8.55 15.63
N PHE A 2 12.53 -7.45 15.11
CA PHE A 2 12.66 -7.17 13.67
C PHE A 2 13.47 -8.21 12.88
N HIS A 3 14.62 -8.65 13.41
CA HIS A 3 15.47 -9.65 12.75
C HIS A 3 14.73 -10.96 12.41
N ARG A 4 13.82 -11.41 13.29
CA ARG A 4 13.03 -12.63 13.07
C ARG A 4 12.03 -12.48 11.92
N LYS A 5 11.41 -11.30 11.75
CA LYS A 5 10.49 -11.05 10.64
C LYS A 5 11.22 -11.05 9.31
N ILE A 6 12.42 -10.45 9.24
CA ILE A 6 13.24 -10.45 8.03
C ILE A 6 13.66 -11.89 7.67
N GLN A 7 14.16 -12.65 8.65
CA GLN A 7 14.53 -14.06 8.42
C GLN A 7 13.35 -14.87 7.89
N LYS A 8 12.18 -14.76 8.53
CA LYS A 8 10.97 -15.48 8.10
C LYS A 8 10.48 -15.05 6.72
N PHE A 9 10.56 -13.76 6.39
CA PHE A 9 10.26 -13.27 5.06
C PHE A 9 11.16 -13.91 4.01
N CYS A 10 12.48 -13.92 4.23
CA CYS A 10 13.42 -14.57 3.33
C CYS A 10 13.16 -16.09 3.24
N GLU A 11 12.84 -16.77 4.35
CA GLU A 11 12.49 -18.20 4.35
C GLU A 11 11.26 -18.48 3.47
N VAL A 12 10.19 -17.68 3.60
CA VAL A 12 8.98 -17.84 2.80
C VAL A 12 9.25 -17.55 1.33
N ALA A 13 9.96 -16.46 1.03
CA ALA A 13 10.30 -16.11 -0.35
C ALA A 13 11.21 -17.17 -1.02
N LEU A 14 12.20 -17.69 -0.30
CA LEU A 14 13.06 -18.78 -0.79
C LEU A 14 12.28 -20.07 -1.02
N ARG A 15 11.34 -20.41 -0.13
CA ARG A 15 10.45 -21.57 -0.29
C ARG A 15 9.61 -21.45 -1.58
N ASP A 16 9.19 -20.24 -1.90
CA ASP A 16 8.40 -19.94 -3.09
C ASP A 16 9.28 -19.72 -4.35
N GLY A 17 10.61 -19.85 -4.23
CA GLY A 17 11.57 -19.84 -5.34
C GLY A 17 12.17 -18.48 -5.69
N PHE A 18 12.12 -17.51 -4.79
CA PHE A 18 12.66 -16.16 -5.02
C PHE A 18 14.02 -15.97 -4.35
N ASP A 19 15.02 -15.56 -5.15
CA ASP A 19 16.38 -15.27 -4.66
C ASP A 19 16.54 -13.84 -4.12
N LEU A 20 15.64 -12.93 -4.52
CA LEU A 20 15.69 -11.52 -4.16
C LEU A 20 14.40 -11.10 -3.45
N CYS A 21 14.59 -10.25 -2.45
CA CYS A 21 13.59 -9.80 -1.52
C CYS A 21 13.76 -8.30 -1.32
N TRP A 22 12.64 -7.56 -1.27
CA TRP A 22 12.66 -6.13 -0.99
C TRP A 22 11.77 -5.84 0.23
N LEU A 23 12.32 -5.05 1.17
CA LEU A 23 11.60 -4.55 2.35
C LEU A 23 12.05 -3.11 2.59
N ASP A 24 11.09 -2.20 2.78
CA ASP A 24 11.35 -0.78 3.02
C ASP A 24 12.35 -0.53 4.18
N PHE A 25 12.31 -1.38 5.21
CA PHE A 25 13.14 -1.25 6.40
C PHE A 25 14.61 -1.58 6.15
N CYS A 26 14.94 -2.50 5.25
CA CYS A 26 16.32 -2.92 4.99
C CYS A 26 16.87 -2.48 3.64
N CYS A 27 16.01 -2.18 2.68
CA CYS A 27 16.38 -1.84 1.31
C CYS A 27 16.34 -0.34 1.02
N ILE A 28 15.98 0.48 2.00
CA ILE A 28 16.04 1.95 1.91
C ILE A 28 16.91 2.46 3.06
N ASP A 29 17.97 3.19 2.76
CA ASP A 29 18.69 3.96 3.75
C ASP A 29 17.87 5.18 4.18
N LYS A 30 17.11 5.01 5.26
CA LYS A 30 16.30 6.08 5.86
C LYS A 30 17.13 7.19 6.51
N SER A 31 18.46 7.03 6.62
CA SER A 31 19.37 8.09 7.08
C SER A 31 19.78 9.05 5.96
N SER A 32 19.70 8.61 4.71
CA SER A 32 19.92 9.42 3.52
C SER A 32 18.59 10.04 3.06
N SER A 33 18.42 11.35 3.26
CA SER A 33 17.20 12.05 2.82
C SER A 33 17.02 12.00 1.30
N THR A 34 18.12 11.96 0.54
CA THR A 34 18.10 11.81 -0.92
C THR A 34 17.59 10.43 -1.32
N GLU A 35 18.15 9.35 -0.76
CA GLU A 35 17.72 7.99 -1.08
C GLU A 35 16.28 7.75 -0.63
N LEU A 36 15.90 8.23 0.55
CA LEU A 36 14.53 8.13 1.03
C LEU A 36 13.54 8.83 0.09
N ALA A 37 13.86 10.04 -0.37
CA ALA A 37 13.03 10.75 -1.32
C ALA A 37 12.94 10.01 -2.68
N GLU A 38 14.04 9.49 -3.19
CA GLU A 38 14.05 8.67 -4.40
C GLU A 38 13.18 7.43 -4.23
N ALA A 39 13.35 6.70 -3.13
CA ALA A 39 12.60 5.50 -2.80
C ALA A 39 11.09 5.78 -2.73
N ILE A 40 10.66 6.85 -2.05
CA ILE A 40 9.24 7.23 -1.98
C ILE A 40 8.64 7.46 -3.37
N ASN A 41 9.38 8.10 -4.28
CA ASN A 41 8.91 8.35 -5.65
C ASN A 41 8.74 7.06 -6.47
N VAL A 42 9.52 6.01 -6.20
CA VAL A 42 9.51 4.77 -6.99
C VAL A 42 8.88 3.57 -6.28
N MET A 43 8.51 3.69 -5.00
CA MET A 43 8.04 2.56 -4.20
C MET A 43 6.78 1.90 -4.77
N TYR A 44 5.82 2.69 -5.26
CA TYR A 44 4.63 2.14 -5.94
C TYR A 44 5.02 1.29 -7.16
N THR A 45 6.05 1.73 -7.89
CA THR A 45 6.58 1.02 -9.07
C THR A 45 7.23 -0.30 -8.65
N TRP A 46 7.99 -0.32 -7.56
CA TRP A 46 8.55 -1.56 -7.02
C TRP A 46 7.48 -2.56 -6.62
N TYR A 47 6.40 -2.12 -5.97
CA TYR A 47 5.25 -3.00 -5.69
C TYR A 47 4.58 -3.46 -6.98
N ARG A 48 4.34 -2.57 -7.93
CA ARG A 48 3.67 -2.90 -9.20
C ARG A 48 4.39 -4.00 -10.00
N TYR A 49 5.72 -3.96 -10.00
CA TYR A 49 6.54 -4.90 -10.75
C TYR A 49 7.09 -6.06 -9.91
N SER A 50 6.68 -6.19 -8.64
CA SER A 50 7.00 -7.37 -7.86
C SER A 50 6.25 -8.58 -8.40
N THR A 51 6.89 -9.75 -8.37
CA THR A 51 6.22 -11.00 -8.74
C THR A 51 5.14 -11.36 -7.71
N ILE A 52 5.43 -11.08 -6.44
CA ILE A 52 4.55 -11.34 -5.31
C ILE A 52 4.81 -10.31 -4.21
N CYS A 53 3.75 -9.90 -3.53
CA CYS A 53 3.81 -9.09 -2.33
C CYS A 53 3.29 -9.91 -1.14
N TYR A 54 4.09 -10.08 -0.09
CA TYR A 54 3.66 -10.76 1.12
C TYR A 54 3.23 -9.74 2.18
N ALA A 55 1.94 -9.71 2.49
CA ALA A 55 1.37 -8.86 3.53
C ALA A 55 1.27 -9.64 4.83
N TYR A 56 2.23 -9.43 5.74
CA TYR A 56 2.23 -10.05 7.06
C TYR A 56 1.26 -9.32 8.00
N LEU A 57 0.11 -9.94 8.27
CA LEU A 57 -0.95 -9.42 9.14
C LEU A 57 -0.73 -9.82 10.60
N GLY A 58 0.08 -10.85 10.84
CA GLY A 58 0.59 -11.18 12.17
C GLY A 58 -0.50 -11.52 13.18
N ARG A 59 -0.37 -10.97 14.40
CA ARG A 59 -1.22 -11.33 15.55
C ARG A 59 -2.66 -10.90 15.40
N ASP A 60 -2.94 -9.94 14.52
CA ASP A 60 -4.29 -9.43 14.28
C ASP A 60 -5.23 -10.55 13.83
N ILE A 61 -4.71 -11.63 13.22
CA ILE A 61 -5.52 -12.72 12.62
C ILE A 61 -5.19 -14.09 13.23
N ARG A 62 -4.67 -14.13 14.45
CA ARG A 62 -4.42 -15.39 15.17
C ARG A 62 -5.69 -16.28 15.16
N GLY A 63 -5.59 -17.50 14.65
CA GLY A 63 -6.69 -18.48 14.65
C GLY A 63 -7.74 -18.33 13.55
N TYR A 64 -7.38 -17.74 12.39
CA TYR A 64 -8.17 -17.60 11.16
C TYR A 64 -9.69 -17.47 11.39
N HIS A 65 -10.13 -16.24 11.65
CA HIS A 65 -11.54 -15.89 11.61
C HIS A 65 -11.73 -14.67 10.72
N PRO A 66 -12.58 -14.71 9.67
CA PRO A 66 -12.78 -13.60 8.73
C PRO A 66 -13.11 -12.27 9.42
N GLU A 67 -13.85 -12.30 10.52
CA GLU A 67 -14.18 -11.10 11.30
C GLU A 67 -12.93 -10.39 11.88
N ARG A 68 -11.84 -11.12 12.17
CA ARG A 68 -10.59 -10.50 12.66
C ARG A 68 -9.84 -9.75 11.58
N ILE A 69 -10.06 -10.11 10.30
CA ILE A 69 -9.47 -9.39 9.17
C ILE A 69 -10.04 -7.96 9.12
N LYS A 70 -11.32 -7.78 9.46
CA LYS A 70 -12.00 -6.48 9.49
C LYS A 70 -11.38 -5.51 10.50
N GLU A 71 -10.86 -6.04 11.61
CA GLU A 71 -10.24 -5.27 12.68
C GLU A 71 -8.71 -5.08 12.49
N CYS A 72 -8.13 -5.69 11.45
CA CYS A 72 -6.69 -5.69 11.23
C CYS A 72 -6.17 -4.29 10.89
N GLN A 73 -5.16 -3.85 11.65
CA GLN A 73 -4.58 -2.51 11.52
C GLN A 73 -3.86 -2.31 10.19
N TRP A 74 -3.46 -3.40 9.51
CA TRP A 74 -2.82 -3.31 8.21
C TRP A 74 -3.73 -2.60 7.18
N PHE A 75 -5.05 -2.77 7.21
CA PHE A 75 -5.98 -2.10 6.29
C PHE A 75 -6.20 -0.62 6.62
N LYS A 76 -5.82 -0.17 7.82
CA LYS A 76 -5.94 1.22 8.28
C LYS A 76 -4.65 2.03 8.12
N ARG A 77 -3.53 1.43 7.70
CA ARG A 77 -2.27 2.17 7.50
C ARG A 77 -2.22 2.79 6.10
N GLY A 78 -1.74 4.04 5.98
CA GLY A 78 -1.67 4.74 4.68
C GLY A 78 -0.81 4.02 3.64
N TRP A 79 0.45 3.72 3.99
CA TRP A 79 1.41 3.10 3.07
C TRP A 79 1.01 1.71 2.54
N THR A 80 0.21 0.96 3.29
CA THR A 80 -0.23 -0.39 2.86
C THR A 80 -1.26 -0.33 1.73
N LEU A 81 -1.80 0.86 1.39
CA LEU A 81 -2.64 1.02 0.22
C LEU A 81 -1.87 0.70 -1.07
N GLN A 82 -0.60 1.14 -1.16
CA GLN A 82 0.25 0.81 -2.29
C GLN A 82 0.59 -0.68 -2.31
N GLU A 83 0.92 -1.26 -1.15
CA GLU A 83 1.14 -2.71 -0.98
C GLU A 83 -0.07 -3.54 -1.43
N LEU A 84 -1.29 -3.02 -1.24
CA LEU A 84 -2.52 -3.69 -1.63
C LEU A 84 -2.82 -3.54 -3.13
N ILE A 85 -2.79 -2.31 -3.64
CA ILE A 85 -3.33 -2.00 -4.97
C ILE A 85 -2.30 -2.26 -6.08
N ALA A 86 -1.05 -1.85 -5.88
CA ALA A 86 -0.04 -1.85 -6.94
C ALA A 86 0.35 -3.25 -7.45
N PRO A 87 0.68 -4.25 -6.59
CA PRO A 87 1.19 -5.54 -7.05
C PRO A 87 0.09 -6.43 -7.62
N ASN A 88 0.39 -7.25 -8.63
CA ASN A 88 -0.57 -8.20 -9.18
C ASN A 88 -1.03 -9.21 -8.12
N ILE A 89 -0.07 -9.83 -7.44
CA ILE A 89 -0.31 -10.87 -6.45
C ILE A 89 0.04 -10.34 -5.06
N VAL A 90 -0.93 -10.39 -4.15
CA VAL A 90 -0.69 -10.22 -2.70
C VAL A 90 -1.11 -11.49 -1.99
N LEU A 91 -0.23 -12.05 -1.16
CA LEU A 91 -0.57 -13.11 -0.22
C LEU A 91 -0.59 -12.55 1.20
N PHE A 92 -1.67 -12.81 1.92
CA PHE A 92 -1.80 -12.43 3.32
C PHE A 92 -1.31 -13.56 4.21
N LEU A 93 -0.41 -13.23 5.14
CA LEU A 93 0.23 -14.16 6.05
C LEU A 93 -0.20 -13.89 7.49
N ASP A 94 -0.45 -14.94 8.26
CA ASP A 94 -0.75 -14.85 9.70
C ASP A 94 0.52 -14.73 10.57
N GLU A 95 0.39 -14.87 11.89
CA GLU A 95 1.53 -14.80 12.82
C GLU A 95 2.55 -15.94 12.66
N ASP A 96 2.12 -17.08 12.11
CA ASP A 96 2.94 -18.26 11.89
C ASP A 96 3.56 -18.28 10.48
N TRP A 97 3.32 -17.22 9.69
CA TRP A 97 3.75 -17.07 8.29
C TRP A 97 3.07 -18.04 7.33
N GLU A 98 1.86 -18.48 7.69
CA GLU A 98 1.02 -19.31 6.85
C GLU A 98 0.05 -18.45 6.02
N VAL A 99 -0.25 -18.92 4.81
CA VAL A 99 -1.09 -18.19 3.86
C VAL A 99 -2.55 -18.28 4.28
N ILE A 100 -3.13 -17.14 4.63
CA ILE A 100 -4.55 -16.92 4.93
C ILE A 100 -5.36 -16.94 3.64
N GLY A 101 -4.82 -16.30 2.59
CA GLY A 101 -5.48 -16.13 1.31
C GLY A 101 -4.72 -15.11 0.46
N SER A 102 -5.22 -14.92 -0.76
CA SER A 102 -4.71 -13.92 -1.70
C SER A 102 -5.62 -12.69 -1.78
N LYS A 103 -5.11 -11.57 -2.31
CA LYS A 103 -5.94 -10.41 -2.68
C LYS A 103 -7.14 -10.80 -3.56
N HIS A 104 -6.93 -11.70 -4.50
CA HIS A 104 -7.99 -12.17 -5.39
C HIS A 104 -9.05 -12.99 -4.64
N SER A 105 -8.63 -13.99 -3.84
CA SER A 105 -9.57 -14.85 -3.11
C SER A 105 -10.32 -14.12 -1.99
N LEU A 106 -9.72 -13.08 -1.42
CA LEU A 106 -10.31 -12.27 -0.36
C LEU A 106 -10.91 -10.95 -0.87
N ALA A 107 -10.97 -10.72 -2.19
CA ALA A 107 -11.47 -9.47 -2.76
C ALA A 107 -12.86 -9.05 -2.22
N PRO A 108 -13.85 -9.96 -2.07
CA PRO A 108 -15.14 -9.59 -1.48
C PRO A 108 -15.04 -9.04 -0.05
N LEU A 109 -14.18 -9.64 0.77
CA LEU A 109 -13.97 -9.22 2.16
C LEU A 109 -13.17 -7.91 2.23
N ILE A 110 -12.16 -7.75 1.38
CA ILE A 110 -11.35 -6.52 1.33
C ILE A 110 -12.20 -5.34 0.86
N GLU A 111 -13.09 -5.53 -0.11
CA GLU A 111 -14.05 -4.51 -0.54
C GLU A 111 -14.97 -4.09 0.62
N GLU A 112 -15.50 -5.04 1.39
CA GLU A 112 -16.32 -4.75 2.58
C GLU A 112 -15.57 -3.89 3.60
N ILE A 113 -14.27 -4.14 3.80
CA ILE A 113 -13.45 -3.47 4.82
C ILE A 113 -12.97 -2.09 4.37
N THR A 114 -12.66 -1.93 3.08
CA THR A 114 -11.89 -0.78 2.57
C THR A 114 -12.64 0.07 1.55
N SER A 115 -13.82 -0.38 1.10
CA SER A 115 -14.54 0.19 -0.05
C SER A 115 -13.74 0.17 -1.37
N ILE A 116 -12.62 -0.54 -1.43
CA ILE A 116 -11.85 -0.74 -2.66
C ILE A 116 -12.57 -1.77 -3.52
N HIS A 117 -13.00 -1.35 -4.70
CA HIS A 117 -13.76 -2.21 -5.61
C HIS A 117 -13.03 -3.51 -5.94
N ARG A 118 -13.80 -4.61 -6.04
CA ARG A 118 -13.23 -5.92 -6.42
C ARG A 118 -12.46 -5.87 -7.73
N ASP A 119 -12.95 -5.13 -8.72
CA ASP A 119 -12.35 -5.07 -10.06
C ASP A 119 -10.89 -4.60 -10.05
N ILE A 120 -10.48 -3.75 -9.10
CA ILE A 120 -9.07 -3.36 -8.97
C ILE A 120 -8.27 -4.36 -8.14
N LEU A 121 -8.90 -5.04 -7.17
CA LEU A 121 -8.28 -6.11 -6.40
C LEU A 121 -7.98 -7.34 -7.28
N THR A 122 -8.79 -7.59 -8.31
CA THR A 122 -8.64 -8.69 -9.26
C THR A 122 -7.95 -8.30 -10.58
N PHE A 123 -7.43 -7.07 -10.70
CA PHE A 123 -6.81 -6.52 -11.91
C PHE A 123 -7.69 -6.50 -13.17
N GLU A 124 -9.01 -6.60 -13.02
CA GLU A 124 -9.96 -6.38 -14.11
C GLU A 124 -9.96 -4.91 -14.56
N ARG A 125 -9.76 -3.98 -13.63
CA ARG A 125 -9.62 -2.54 -13.88
C ARG A 125 -8.35 -1.98 -13.23
N LEU A 126 -7.72 -1.04 -13.92
CA LEU A 126 -6.53 -0.33 -13.44
C LEU A 126 -6.92 1.00 -12.76
N PRO A 127 -6.08 1.54 -11.85
CA PRO A 127 -6.40 2.78 -11.11
C PRO A 127 -6.91 3.96 -11.97
N PRO A 128 -6.34 4.28 -13.15
CA PRO A 128 -6.82 5.40 -13.97
C PRO A 128 -8.24 5.24 -14.52
N GLN A 129 -8.83 4.04 -14.43
CA GLN A 129 -10.21 3.79 -14.84
C GLN A 129 -11.23 4.12 -13.74
N PHE A 130 -10.76 4.52 -12.56
CA PHE A 130 -11.59 5.02 -11.46
C PHE A 130 -11.40 6.53 -11.35
N SER A 131 -12.46 7.21 -10.93
CA SER A 131 -12.43 8.63 -10.66
C SER A 131 -11.39 8.98 -9.61
N VAL A 132 -10.98 10.25 -9.60
CA VAL A 132 -10.10 10.77 -8.56
C VAL A 132 -10.78 10.62 -7.19
N ALA A 133 -12.10 10.83 -7.09
CA ALA A 133 -12.83 10.65 -5.84
C ALA A 133 -12.77 9.22 -5.30
N GLU A 134 -13.06 8.22 -6.14
CA GLU A 134 -13.00 6.81 -5.73
C GLU A 134 -11.61 6.46 -5.21
N ARG A 135 -10.55 6.89 -5.91
CA ARG A 135 -9.17 6.66 -5.48
C ARG A 135 -8.81 7.36 -4.17
N MET A 136 -9.32 8.57 -3.94
CA MET A 136 -9.15 9.28 -2.67
C MET A 136 -9.91 8.60 -1.53
N MET A 137 -11.12 8.09 -1.80
CA MET A 137 -11.93 7.37 -0.82
C MET A 137 -11.21 6.12 -0.29
N TRP A 138 -10.45 5.42 -1.13
CA TRP A 138 -9.65 4.25 -0.69
C TRP A 138 -8.59 4.60 0.37
N ALA A 139 -8.23 5.87 0.49
CA ALA A 139 -7.28 6.40 1.45
C ALA A 139 -7.93 7.12 2.65
N SER A 140 -9.23 7.45 2.59
CA SER A 140 -9.87 8.36 3.54
C SER A 140 -9.90 7.83 4.98
N GLU A 141 -10.04 6.53 5.16
CA GLU A 141 -10.02 5.88 6.48
C GLU A 141 -8.63 5.37 6.89
N ARG A 142 -7.58 5.77 6.19
CA ARG A 142 -6.21 5.33 6.47
C ARG A 142 -5.43 6.40 7.21
N GLU A 143 -4.62 5.94 8.16
CA GLU A 143 -3.81 6.77 9.04
C GLU A 143 -2.32 6.62 8.73
N THR A 144 -1.59 7.72 8.89
CA THR A 144 -0.13 7.78 8.77
C THR A 144 0.47 8.36 10.05
N THR A 145 1.69 7.93 10.39
CA THR A 145 2.39 8.44 11.57
C THR A 145 2.87 9.88 11.36
N ARG A 146 3.35 10.20 10.16
CA ARG A 146 3.64 11.57 9.74
C ARG A 146 2.49 12.07 8.90
N GLU A 147 2.06 13.30 9.12
CA GLU A 147 0.91 13.88 8.45
C GLU A 147 1.13 13.95 6.93
N GLU A 148 2.32 14.37 6.50
CA GLU A 148 2.73 14.48 5.10
C GLU A 148 2.77 13.13 4.35
N ASP A 149 2.94 12.00 5.07
CA ASP A 149 2.90 10.67 4.45
C ASP A 149 1.49 10.36 3.91
N GLY A 150 0.44 10.99 4.42
CA GLY A 150 -0.91 10.88 3.88
C GLY A 150 -0.99 11.34 2.42
N ALA A 151 -0.10 12.25 2.01
CA ALA A 151 0.06 12.66 0.61
C ALA A 151 1.05 11.77 -0.13
N TYR A 152 2.23 11.52 0.45
CA TYR A 152 3.31 10.79 -0.22
C TYR A 152 2.92 9.34 -0.55
N CYS A 153 2.13 8.69 0.30
CA CYS A 153 1.63 7.35 0.05
C CYS A 153 0.59 7.26 -1.09
N LEU A 154 0.15 8.37 -1.66
CA LEU A 154 -0.80 8.41 -2.77
C LEU A 154 -0.17 8.78 -4.11
N MET A 155 1.07 9.29 -4.11
CA MET A 155 1.76 9.76 -5.31
C MET A 155 1.74 8.73 -6.45
N GLY A 156 2.10 7.48 -6.15
CA GLY A 156 2.12 6.41 -7.15
C GLY A 156 0.73 5.99 -7.64
N LEU A 157 -0.30 6.05 -6.80
CA LEU A 157 -1.69 5.75 -7.17
C LEU A 157 -2.24 6.78 -8.17
N PHE A 158 -1.86 8.04 -8.00
CA PHE A 158 -2.24 9.15 -8.87
C PHE A 158 -1.25 9.40 -10.01
N GLN A 159 -0.09 8.72 -10.03
CA GLN A 159 0.99 8.90 -11.01
C GLN A 159 1.54 10.34 -11.02
N VAL A 160 1.58 10.98 -9.86
CA VAL A 160 2.07 12.35 -9.67
C VAL A 160 3.37 12.36 -8.89
N ASN A 161 4.21 13.37 -9.12
CA ASN A 161 5.45 13.56 -8.41
C ASN A 161 5.47 14.93 -7.72
N ILE A 162 5.50 14.94 -6.39
CA ILE A 162 5.69 16.15 -5.58
C ILE A 162 6.99 16.03 -4.79
N THR A 163 7.68 17.16 -4.56
CA THR A 163 8.91 17.18 -3.75
C THR A 163 8.62 16.72 -2.31
N ILE A 164 9.37 15.73 -1.83
CA ILE A 164 9.32 15.23 -0.46
C ILE A 164 10.00 16.25 0.48
N ALA A 165 9.24 16.74 1.45
CA ALA A 165 9.66 17.75 2.42
C ALA A 165 9.08 17.43 3.81
N TYR A 166 9.71 16.48 4.50
CA TYR A 166 9.32 16.12 5.87
C TYR A 166 9.34 17.34 6.80
N GLY A 167 8.24 17.54 7.54
CA GLY A 167 7.96 18.74 8.33
C GLY A 167 6.98 19.72 7.68
N GLU A 168 6.52 19.49 6.44
CA GLU A 168 5.53 20.35 5.78
C GLU A 168 4.08 20.13 6.24
N GLY A 169 3.78 19.02 6.93
CA GLY A 169 2.46 18.67 7.45
C GLY A 169 1.40 18.54 6.35
N SER A 170 0.19 19.03 6.61
CA SER A 170 -0.95 19.01 5.67
C SER A 170 -0.70 19.75 4.35
N ASN A 171 0.31 20.62 4.26
CA ASN A 171 0.67 21.25 2.99
C ASN A 171 1.07 20.23 1.92
N ALA A 172 1.61 19.07 2.31
CA ALA A 172 1.91 17.99 1.38
C ALA A 172 0.65 17.52 0.62
N PHE A 173 -0.49 17.45 1.32
CA PHE A 173 -1.75 17.00 0.74
C PHE A 173 -2.34 18.04 -0.21
N ILE A 174 -2.22 19.33 0.12
CA ILE A 174 -2.61 20.42 -0.79
C ILE A 174 -1.81 20.33 -2.08
N ARG A 175 -0.49 20.15 -1.99
CA ARG A 175 0.40 20.01 -3.16
C ARG A 175 0.07 18.77 -3.99
N LEU A 176 -0.30 17.65 -3.34
CA LEU A 176 -0.80 16.47 -4.03
C LEU A 176 -2.06 16.80 -4.84
N GLN A 177 -3.05 17.47 -4.24
CA GLN A 177 -4.28 17.86 -4.93
C GLN A 177 -4.01 18.82 -6.10
N GLU A 178 -3.14 19.81 -5.91
CA GLU A 178 -2.71 20.72 -6.97
C GLU A 178 -2.07 19.98 -8.15
N GLU A 179 -1.19 19.01 -7.87
CA GLU A 179 -0.53 18.23 -8.93
C GLU A 179 -1.51 17.30 -9.65
N ILE A 180 -2.48 16.71 -8.92
CA ILE A 180 -3.56 15.94 -9.54
C ILE A 180 -4.40 16.82 -10.47
N LEU A 181 -4.76 18.04 -10.06
CA LEU A 181 -5.52 18.99 -10.89
C LEU A 181 -4.76 19.44 -12.14
N ARG A 182 -3.43 19.53 -12.07
CA ARG A 182 -2.60 19.87 -13.23
C ARG A 182 -2.64 18.78 -14.30
N GLN A 183 -2.84 17.52 -13.91
CA GLN A 183 -2.76 16.37 -14.79
C GLN A 183 -4.14 15.75 -15.12
N SER A 184 -5.20 16.15 -14.40
CA SER A 184 -6.54 15.60 -14.54
C SER A 184 -7.60 16.71 -14.62
N SER A 185 -8.53 16.58 -15.57
CA SER A 185 -9.73 17.41 -15.64
C SER A 185 -10.89 16.88 -14.78
N ASP A 186 -10.68 15.78 -14.05
CA ASP A 186 -11.69 15.13 -13.21
C ASP A 186 -12.04 16.00 -11.99
N GLN A 187 -13.23 16.59 -12.04
CA GLN A 187 -13.75 17.47 -10.99
C GLN A 187 -14.17 16.72 -9.71
N THR A 188 -14.20 15.39 -9.73
CA THR A 188 -14.59 14.60 -8.55
C THR A 188 -13.57 14.71 -7.41
N LEU A 189 -12.39 15.26 -7.64
CA LEU A 189 -11.41 15.57 -6.58
C LEU A 189 -11.99 16.41 -5.42
N PHE A 190 -13.09 17.13 -5.63
CA PHE A 190 -13.75 17.93 -4.59
C PHE A 190 -14.96 17.21 -3.93
N ALA A 191 -15.20 15.94 -4.25
CA ALA A 191 -16.42 15.21 -3.90
C ALA A 191 -16.15 13.83 -3.26
N TRP A 192 -14.98 13.63 -2.66
CA TRP A 192 -14.62 12.41 -1.93
C TRP A 192 -14.76 12.57 -0.42
#